data_AF-A0A6A3CXN2-F1
#
_entry.id   AF-A0A6A3CXN2-F1
#
_cell.length_a   1.000
_cell.length_b   1.000
_cell.length_c   1.000
_cell.angle_alpha   90.00
_cell.angle_beta   90.00
_cell.angle_gamma   90.00
#
_symmetry.space_group_name_H-M   'P 1'
#
loop_
_entity.id
_entity.type
_entity.pdbx_description
1 polymer ?
#
loop_
_entity_poly.entity_id
_entity_poly.type
_entity_poly.pdbx_seq_one_letter_code
_entity_poly.pdbx_strand_id
1 'polypeptide(L)' 'MYLKGEMKAKFDEFTYWNHDSIPSKDDPFLSSFHWFAVAEALHKPVKAEDMAAVDAALWKN' A
#
# COMPACT_ATOMS: atom_id res chain seq x y z
N MET A 1 2.50 6.25 -29.65
CA MET A 1 3.86 6.73 -29.37
C MET A 1 4.07 6.65 -27.87
N TYR A 2 4.78 5.65 -27.37
CA TYR A 2 5.06 5.53 -25.94
C TYR A 2 6.35 6.31 -25.63
N LEU A 3 6.27 7.29 -24.74
CA LEU A 3 7.46 7.96 -24.21
C LEU A 3 8.21 6.95 -23.33
N LYS A 4 9.48 6.69 -23.65
CA LYS A 4 10.35 5.85 -22.84
C LYS A 4 10.85 6.69 -21.66
N GLY A 5 10.26 6.49 -20.48
CA GLY A 5 10.70 7.18 -19.26
C GLY A 5 12.00 6.59 -18.72
N GLU A 6 12.94 7.45 -18.30
CA GLU A 6 14.16 7.07 -17.59
C GLU A 6 14.09 7.55 -16.13
N MET A 7 14.40 6.66 -15.19
CA MET A 7 14.47 6.99 -13.76
C MET A 7 15.82 7.67 -13.47
N LYS A 8 15.77 8.92 -12.99
CA LYS A 8 16.98 9.75 -12.74
C LYS A 8 17.52 9.64 -11.32
N ALA A 9 16.68 9.28 -10.35
CA ALA A 9 17.06 9.16 -8.96
C ALA A 9 16.12 8.21 -8.23
N LYS A 10 16.60 7.62 -7.13
CA LYS A 10 15.84 6.84 -6.16
C LYS A 10 16.12 7.42 -4.77
N PHE A 11 15.12 7.45 -3.91
CA PHE A 11 15.24 7.82 -2.52
C PHE A 11 14.50 6.80 -1.67
N ASP A 12 14.94 6.64 -0.42
CA ASP A 12 14.26 5.80 0.57
C ASP A 12 13.40 6.65 1.52
N GLU A 13 13.79 7.91 1.75
CA GLU A 13 13.08 8.88 2.60
C GLU A 13 13.04 10.27 1.95
N PHE A 14 12.05 11.08 2.33
CA PHE A 14 11.96 12.48 1.93
C PHE A 14 11.29 13.31 3.03
N THR A 15 11.55 14.61 3.06
CA THR A 15 10.93 15.52 4.02
C THR A 15 9.69 16.16 3.42
N TYR A 16 8.56 16.05 4.13
CA TYR A 16 7.30 16.69 3.76
C TYR A 16 7.08 17.98 4.56
N TRP A 17 6.61 19.04 3.88
CA TRP A 17 6.31 20.34 4.47
C TRP A 17 4.97 20.85 3.96
N ASN A 18 4.15 21.38 4.85
CA ASN A 18 3.01 22.22 4.49
C ASN A 18 3.46 23.68 4.41
N HIS A 19 2.71 24.50 3.67
CA HIS A 19 3.00 25.94 3.54
C HIS A 19 2.67 26.71 4.83
N ASP A 20 1.48 26.49 5.40
CA ASP A 20 0.93 27.31 6.51
C ASP A 20 0.69 26.54 7.82
N SER A 21 0.90 25.23 7.83
CA SER A 21 0.59 24.38 8.98
C SER A 21 1.74 23.45 9.32
N ILE A 22 1.74 22.92 10.55
CA ILE A 22 2.62 21.82 10.91
C ILE A 22 2.07 20.55 10.27
N PRO A 23 2.89 19.74 9.58
CA PRO A 23 2.46 18.46 9.06
C PRO A 23 1.81 17.57 10.12
N SER A 24 0.74 16.90 9.73
CA SER A 24 -0.06 16.05 10.62
C SER A 24 -0.37 14.71 9.97
N LYS A 25 -0.72 13.70 10.79
CA LYS A 25 -1.10 12.37 10.29
C LYS A 25 -2.38 12.39 9.44
N ASP A 26 -3.21 13.42 9.63
CA ASP A 26 -4.48 13.58 8.94
C ASP A 26 -4.32 14.34 7.61
N ASP A 27 -3.09 14.78 7.28
CA ASP A 27 -2.82 15.43 6.00
C ASP A 27 -3.13 14.47 4.84
N PRO A 28 -3.93 14.86 3.83
CA PRO A 28 -4.36 13.95 2.77
C PRO A 28 -3.19 13.24 2.07
N PHE A 29 -2.08 13.95 1.86
CA PHE A 29 -0.88 13.40 1.27
C PHE A 29 -0.28 12.26 2.12
N LEU A 30 -0.07 12.47 3.42
CA LEU A 30 0.46 11.43 4.31
C LEU A 30 -0.54 10.29 4.50
N SER A 31 -1.84 10.61 4.64
CA SER A 31 -2.91 9.61 4.77
C SER A 31 -3.01 8.67 3.56
N SER A 32 -2.59 9.13 2.38
CA SER A 32 -2.61 8.33 1.15
C SER A 32 -1.67 7.12 1.21
N PHE A 33 -0.59 7.19 2.00
CA PHE A 33 0.34 6.07 2.16
C PHE A 33 -0.26 4.88 2.91
N HIS A 34 -1.35 5.07 3.66
CA HIS A 34 -2.11 3.94 4.21
C HIS A 34 -2.64 3.00 3.11
N TRP A 35 -2.85 3.51 1.89
CA TRP A 35 -3.27 2.69 0.76
C TRP A 35 -2.25 1.61 0.40
N PHE A 36 -0.95 1.79 0.63
CA PHE A 36 0.05 0.78 0.30
C PHE A 36 -0.17 -0.53 1.05
N ALA A 37 -0.40 -0.45 2.37
CA ALA A 37 -0.68 -1.63 3.19
C ALA A 37 -1.99 -2.32 2.77
N VAL A 38 -3.03 -1.53 2.47
CA VAL A 38 -4.32 -2.04 2.00
C VAL A 38 -4.16 -2.74 0.64
N ALA A 39 -3.49 -2.10 -0.32
CA ALA A 39 -3.24 -2.65 -1.63
C ALA A 39 -2.38 -3.93 -1.56
N GLU A 40 -1.38 -3.97 -0.68
CA GLU A 40 -0.57 -5.16 -0.44
C GLU A 40 -1.42 -6.32 0.07
N ALA A 41 -2.31 -6.07 1.04
CA ALA A 41 -3.19 -7.11 1.57
C ALA A 41 -4.21 -7.60 0.54
N LEU A 42 -4.84 -6.70 -0.21
CA LEU A 42 -5.89 -7.04 -1.17
C LEU A 42 -5.37 -7.75 -2.43
N HIS A 43 -4.17 -7.40 -2.90
CA HIS A 43 -3.59 -7.99 -4.11
C HIS A 43 -2.68 -9.19 -3.83
N LYS A 44 -2.55 -9.61 -2.56
CA LYS A 44 -1.81 -10.84 -2.23
C LYS A 44 -2.45 -12.03 -2.97
N PRO A 45 -1.68 -12.80 -3.75
CA PRO A 45 -2.20 -13.98 -4.42
C PRO A 45 -2.75 -14.96 -3.39
N VAL A 46 -3.95 -15.47 -3.66
CA VAL A 46 -4.56 -16.51 -2.85
C VAL A 46 -3.93 -17.85 -3.24
N LYS A 47 -3.38 -18.57 -2.25
CA LYS A 47 -2.79 -19.90 -2.46
C LYS A 47 -3.82 -21.00 -2.20
N ALA A 48 -3.55 -22.19 -2.73
CA ALA A 48 -4.41 -23.35 -2.51
C ALA A 48 -4.52 -23.70 -1.01
N GLU A 49 -3.44 -23.49 -0.25
CA GLU A 49 -3.41 -23.71 1.19
C GLU A 49 -4.30 -22.70 1.94
N ASP A 50 -4.38 -21.46 1.47
CA ASP A 50 -5.24 -20.43 2.05
C ASP A 50 -6.72 -20.81 1.87
N MET A 51 -7.07 -21.31 0.68
CA MET A 51 -8.42 -21.82 0.39
C MET A 51 -8.76 -23.04 1.26
N ALA A 52 -7.85 -24.01 1.35
CA ALA A 52 -8.04 -25.21 2.17
C ALA A 52 -8.17 -24.88 3.67
N ALA A 53 -7.44 -23.86 4.16
CA ALA A 53 -7.54 -23.39 5.54
C ALA A 53 -8.90 -22.72 5.81
N VAL A 54 -9.42 -21.93 4.86
CA VAL A 54 -10.75 -21.31 4.95
C VAL A 54 -11.83 -22.39 4.96
N ASP A 55 -11.79 -23.34 4.02
CA ASP A 55 -12.71 -24.48 3.99
C ASP A 55 -12.64 -25.26 5.31
N ALA A 56 -11.44 -25.44 5.84
CA ALA A 56 -11.24 -26.13 7.11
C ALA A 56 -11.79 -25.37 8.33
N ALA A 57 -11.84 -24.04 8.27
CA ALA A 57 -12.42 -23.21 9.32
C ALA A 57 -13.96 -23.18 9.24
N LEU A 58 -14.52 -23.27 8.04
CA LEU A 58 -15.97 -23.25 7.83
C LEU A 58 -16.70 -24.46 8.46
N TRP A 59 -16.07 -25.64 8.52
CA TRP A 59 -16.69 -26.84 9.09
C TRP A 59 -16.51 -27.00 10.62
N LYS A 60 -15.78 -26.08 11.26
CA LYS A 60 -15.50 -26.14 12.72
C LYS A 60 -16.54 -25.44 13.60
N ASN A 61 -17.57 -24.86 12.99
CA ASN A 61 -18.69 -24.19 13.67
C ASN A 61 -19.99 -24.99 13.48
#